data_AF-A0AAD0S6C3-F1
#
_entry.id   AF-A0AAD0S6C3-F1
#
_cell.length_a   1.000
_cell.length_b   1.000
_cell.length_c   1.000
_cell.angle_alpha   90.00
_cell.angle_beta   90.00
_cell.angle_gamma   90.00
#
_symmetry.space_group_name_H-M   'P 1'
#
loop_
_entity.id
_entity.type
_entity.pdbx_description
1 polymer ?
#
loop_
_entity_poly.entity_id
_entity_poly.type
_entity_poly.pdbx_seq_one_letter_code
_entity_poly.pdbx_strand_id
1 'polypeptide(L)'
;MHTDRERNNLCGIMLMMSGQLVPRPEVEAVESELEANGYAAVPSWRNDGRWELWTREVLTVARDASVHFTSGPSETFATREEALAAGHVWRNAQQQP
;
A
#
# COMPACT_ATOMS: atom_id res chain seq x y z
N MET A 1 15.77 21.08 16.41
CA MET A 1 14.89 19.90 16.36
C MET A 1 13.78 20.21 15.37
N HIS A 2 13.90 19.73 14.13
CA HIS A 2 12.87 19.85 13.09
C HIS A 2 12.27 18.45 12.97
N THR A 3 11.00 18.30 13.34
CA THR A 3 10.27 17.06 13.10
C THR A 3 9.86 17.07 11.63
N ASP A 4 10.66 16.39 10.81
CA ASP A 4 10.32 16.03 9.45
C ASP A 4 9.11 15.09 9.52
N ARG A 5 7.92 15.66 9.32
CA ARG A 5 6.67 14.91 9.32
C ARG A 5 6.49 14.43 7.89
N GLU A 6 7.03 13.24 7.59
CA GLU A 6 6.77 12.52 6.36
C GLU A 6 5.26 12.52 6.07
N ARG A 7 4.89 13.15 4.95
CA ARG A 7 3.51 13.19 4.47
C ARG A 7 3.24 11.89 3.72
N ASN A 8 2.79 10.87 4.45
CA ASN A 8 2.24 9.64 3.87
C ASN A 8 0.90 9.96 3.18
N ASN A 9 0.91 10.08 1.85
CA ASN A 9 -0.29 10.30 1.04
C ASN A 9 -0.90 8.94 0.69
N LEU A 10 -1.84 8.47 1.50
CA LEU A 10 -2.56 7.21 1.30
C LEU A 10 -3.78 7.43 0.36
N CYS A 11 -3.94 6.60 -0.68
CA CYS A 11 -5.11 6.59 -1.56
C CYS A 11 -5.84 5.25 -1.47
N GLY A 12 -6.84 5.13 -0.60
CA GLY A 12 -7.70 3.94 -0.47
C GLY A 12 -9.10 4.28 0.07
N ILE A 13 -10.06 3.35 0.02
CA ILE A 13 -11.39 3.54 0.65
C ILE A 13 -11.21 3.55 2.17
N MET A 14 -11.34 4.73 2.77
CA MET A 14 -11.07 5.01 4.20
C MET A 14 -12.36 5.33 4.96
N LEU A 15 -12.54 4.73 6.14
CA LEU A 15 -13.57 5.12 7.11
C LEU A 15 -13.12 6.44 7.78
N MET A 16 -13.79 7.55 7.44
CA MET A 16 -13.47 8.88 7.97
C MET A 16 -13.91 9.04 9.43
N MET A 17 -12.97 9.27 10.35
CA MET A 17 -13.21 10.04 11.58
C MET A 17 -11.94 10.87 11.91
N SER A 18 -12.03 12.20 11.82
CA SER A 18 -11.04 13.18 12.31
C SER A 18 -9.63 13.25 11.65
N GLY A 19 -9.55 13.72 10.41
CA GLY A 19 -8.43 14.53 9.89
C GLY A 19 -7.02 13.94 9.78
N GLN A 20 -6.76 12.73 10.28
CA GLN A 20 -5.49 12.01 10.14
C GLN A 20 -5.79 10.59 9.67
N LEU A 21 -5.18 10.18 8.57
CA LEU A 21 -5.38 8.85 7.98
C LEU A 21 -4.62 7.84 8.82
N VAL A 22 -5.33 7.01 9.58
CA VAL A 22 -4.74 5.90 10.34
C VAL A 22 -4.87 4.64 9.48
N PRO A 23 -3.76 3.96 9.14
CA PRO A 23 -3.82 2.70 8.41
C PRO A 23 -4.56 1.64 9.24
N ARG A 24 -5.24 0.71 8.55
CA ARG A 24 -5.88 -0.41 9.24
C ARG A 24 -4.79 -1.31 9.86
N PRO A 25 -5.05 -1.98 11.00
CA PRO A 25 -4.07 -2.86 11.63
C PRO A 25 -3.50 -3.92 10.69
N GLU A 26 -4.30 -4.43 9.75
CA GLU A 26 -3.84 -5.42 8.78
C GLU A 26 -2.88 -4.84 7.73
N VAL A 27 -3.00 -3.54 7.44
CA VAL A 27 -2.09 -2.80 6.54
C VAL A 27 -0.81 -2.43 7.29
N GLU A 28 -0.91 -2.02 8.54
CA GLU A 28 0.23 -1.77 9.43
C GLU A 28 1.06 -3.05 9.63
N ALA A 29 0.41 -4.20 9.79
CA ALA A 29 1.09 -5.50 9.94
C ALA A 29 1.92 -5.90 8.71
N VAL A 30 1.62 -5.37 7.51
CA VAL A 30 2.36 -5.64 6.28
C VAL A 30 3.23 -4.47 5.82
N GLU A 31 3.43 -3.45 6.67
CA GLU A 31 4.17 -2.25 6.29
C GLU A 31 5.60 -2.57 5.82
N SER A 32 6.33 -3.42 6.56
CA SER A 32 7.67 -3.83 6.16
C SER A 32 7.69 -4.62 4.85
N GLU A 33 6.62 -5.37 4.53
CA GLU A 33 6.49 -6.07 3.25
C GLU A 33 6.25 -5.08 2.11
N LEU A 34 5.40 -4.08 2.33
CA LEU A 34 5.16 -2.98 1.39
C LEU A 34 6.43 -2.16 1.14
N GLU A 35 7.25 -1.93 2.16
CA GLU A 35 8.53 -1.22 2.02
C GLU A 35 9.56 -2.04 1.24
N ALA A 36 9.67 -3.34 1.51
CA ALA A 36 10.65 -4.20 0.87
C ALA A 36 10.28 -4.52 -0.59
N ASN A 37 9.01 -4.81 -0.85
CA ASN A 37 8.56 -5.37 -2.14
C ASN A 37 7.84 -4.35 -3.01
N GLY A 38 7.31 -3.26 -2.43
CA GLY A 38 6.41 -2.33 -3.09
C GLY A 38 4.97 -2.86 -3.22
N TYR A 39 4.65 -4.04 -2.69
CA TYR A 39 3.30 -4.60 -2.65
C TYR A 39 3.15 -5.62 -1.53
N ALA A 40 1.92 -5.84 -1.06
CA ALA A 40 1.59 -6.84 -0.05
C ALA A 40 0.15 -7.32 -0.20
N ALA A 41 -0.12 -8.54 0.28
CA ALA A 41 -1.46 -9.11 0.36
C ALA A 41 -2.02 -8.95 1.77
N VAL A 42 -3.19 -8.31 1.87
CA VAL A 42 -3.86 -8.02 3.15
C VAL A 42 -5.21 -8.73 3.18
N PRO A 43 -5.64 -9.34 4.29
CA PRO A 43 -7.00 -9.85 4.42
C PRO A 43 -8.02 -8.75 4.13
N SER A 44 -9.07 -9.10 3.37
CA SER A 44 -10.15 -8.17 3.03
C SER A 44 -10.82 -7.60 4.27
N TRP A 45 -11.03 -6.28 4.31
CA TRP A 45 -11.74 -5.65 5.45
C TRP A 45 -13.18 -6.11 5.59
N ARG A 46 -13.75 -6.64 4.50
CA ARG A 46 -15.11 -7.20 4.49
C ARG A 46 -15.19 -8.53 5.22
N ASN A 47 -14.04 -9.12 5.59
CA ASN A 47 -13.95 -10.42 6.23
C ASN A 47 -14.69 -11.51 5.44
N ASP A 48 -14.62 -11.44 4.11
CA ASP A 48 -15.28 -12.32 3.15
C ASP A 48 -14.39 -13.48 2.68
N GLY A 49 -13.27 -13.71 3.38
CA GLY A 49 -12.26 -14.71 3.02
C GLY A 49 -11.40 -14.33 1.81
N ARG A 50 -11.56 -13.12 1.26
CA ARG A 50 -10.78 -12.62 0.12
C ARG A 50 -9.54 -11.86 0.58
N TRP A 51 -8.65 -11.63 -0.38
CA TRP A 51 -7.39 -10.91 -0.18
C TRP A 51 -7.35 -9.64 -1.01
N GLU A 52 -6.84 -8.57 -0.42
CA GLU A 52 -6.65 -7.27 -1.03
C GLU A 52 -5.19 -7.10 -1.43
N LEU A 53 -4.94 -6.67 -2.67
CA LEU A 53 -3.61 -6.22 -3.07
C LEU A 53 -3.43 -4.76 -2.64
N TRP A 54 -2.39 -4.52 -1.85
CA TRP A 54 -1.91 -3.19 -1.49
C TRP A 54 -0.59 -2.93 -2.19
N THR A 55 -0.40 -1.74 -2.74
CA THR A 55 0.84 -1.35 -3.43
C THR A 55 1.44 -0.12 -2.80
N ARG A 56 2.77 0.00 -2.87
CA ARG A 56 3.54 1.14 -2.41
C ARG A 56 4.44 1.64 -3.52
N GLU A 57 4.22 2.89 -3.92
CA GLU A 57 5.02 3.60 -4.90
C GLU A 57 5.86 4.66 -4.20
N VAL A 58 7.11 4.79 -4.66
CA VAL A 58 8.03 5.83 -4.19
C VAL A 58 8.25 6.80 -5.33
N LEU A 59 7.71 8.01 -5.21
CA LEU A 59 7.88 9.06 -6.20
C LEU A 59 8.95 10.03 -5.72
N THR A 60 10.06 10.09 -6.46
CA THR A 60 11.11 11.10 -6.27
C THR A 60 10.60 12.44 -6.80
N VAL A 61 10.31 13.38 -5.90
CA VAL A 61 9.79 14.72 -6.24
C VAL A 61 10.89 15.78 -6.30
N ALA A 62 12.03 15.55 -5.63
CA ALA A 62 13.25 16.35 -5.76
C ALA A 62 14.49 15.49 -5.50
N ARG A 63 15.69 16.04 -5.73
CA ARG A 63 16.98 15.32 -5.60
C ARG A 63 17.14 14.55 -4.27
N ASP A 64 16.54 15.05 -3.19
CA ASP A 64 16.63 14.49 -1.85
C ASP A 64 15.25 14.31 -1.18
N ALA A 65 14.17 14.28 -1.98
CA ALA A 65 12.81 14.15 -1.45
C ALA A 65 12.02 13.09 -2.23
N SER A 66 11.58 12.07 -1.49
CA SER A 66 10.66 11.03 -1.97
C SER A 66 9.34 11.08 -1.20
N VAL A 67 8.26 10.77 -1.89
CA VAL A 67 6.94 10.59 -1.28
C VAL A 67 6.53 9.14 -1.46
N HIS A 68 6.13 8.52 -0.36
CA HIS A 68 5.58 7.17 -0.36
C HIS A 68 4.06 7.25 -0.52
N PHE A 69 3.56 6.69 -1.61
CA PHE A 69 2.14 6.51 -1.87
C PHE A 69 1.78 5.05 -1.62
N THR A 70 0.97 4.81 -0.59
CA THR A 70 0.37 3.49 -0.41
C THR A 70 -1.06 3.54 -0.96
N SER A 71 -1.31 2.72 -1.97
CA SER A 71 -2.60 2.63 -2.63
C SER A 71 -3.37 1.42 -2.11
N GLY A 72 -4.63 1.66 -1.74
CA GLY A 72 -5.57 0.65 -1.28
C GLY A 72 -6.11 -0.21 -2.43
N PRO A 73 -6.96 -1.20 -2.11
CA PRO A 73 -7.30 -2.27 -3.05
C PRO A 73 -8.08 -1.77 -4.25
N SER A 74 -7.48 -1.89 -5.43
CA SER A 74 -8.20 -1.81 -6.71
C SER A 74 -8.97 -3.10 -7.01
N GLU A 75 -8.47 -4.24 -6.53
CA GLU A 75 -9.00 -5.58 -6.83
C GLU A 75 -8.86 -6.51 -5.61
N THR A 76 -9.72 -7.54 -5.55
CA THR A 76 -9.72 -8.55 -4.49
C THR A 76 -9.58 -9.95 -5.07
N PHE A 77 -8.84 -10.82 -4.40
CA PHE A 77 -8.45 -12.14 -4.86
C PHE A 77 -9.04 -13.24 -3.98
N ALA A 78 -9.17 -14.46 -4.52
CA ALA A 78 -9.71 -15.58 -3.74
C ALA A 78 -8.66 -16.12 -2.76
N THR A 79 -7.38 -15.99 -3.09
CA THR A 79 -6.26 -16.48 -2.27
C THR A 79 -5.19 -15.41 -2.06
N ARG A 80 -4.34 -15.62 -1.04
CA ARG A 80 -3.19 -14.75 -0.76
C ARG A 80 -2.18 -14.79 -1.91
N GLU A 81 -1.96 -15.99 -2.45
CA GLU A 81 -1.00 -16.26 -3.51
C GLU A 81 -1.39 -15.55 -4.81
N GLU A 82 -2.69 -15.53 -5.15
CA GLU A 82 -3.21 -14.77 -6.29
C GLU A 82 -2.97 -13.27 -6.13
N ALA A 83 -3.21 -12.70 -4.94
CA ALA A 83 -2.95 -11.30 -4.66
C ALA A 83 -1.46 -10.96 -4.80
N LEU A 84 -0.57 -11.82 -4.29
CA LEU A 84 0.88 -11.65 -4.44
C LEU A 84 1.34 -11.78 -5.90
N ALA A 85 0.78 -12.72 -6.66
CA ALA A 85 1.08 -12.87 -8.08
C ALA A 85 0.68 -11.63 -8.88
N ALA A 86 -0.49 -11.05 -8.59
CA ALA A 86 -0.91 -9.78 -9.18
C ALA A 86 0.01 -8.63 -8.79
N GLY A 87 0.43 -8.55 -7.52
CA GLY A 87 1.41 -7.57 -7.04
C GLY A 87 2.75 -7.66 -7.76
N HIS A 88 3.23 -8.89 -8.01
CA HIS A 88 4.44 -9.13 -8.79
C HIS A 88 4.31 -8.64 -10.24
N VAL A 89 3.18 -8.93 -10.91
CA VAL A 89 2.91 -8.43 -12.27
C VAL A 89 2.87 -6.90 -12.30
N TRP A 90 2.18 -6.28 -11.34
CA TRP A 90 2.13 -4.83 -11.20
C TRP A 90 3.54 -4.24 -11.02
N ARG A 91 4.36 -4.81 -10.13
CA ARG A 91 5.71 -4.32 -9.87
C ARG A 91 6.59 -4.38 -11.11
N ASN A 92 6.48 -5.45 -11.90
CA ASN A 92 7.22 -5.59 -13.15
C ASN A 92 6.77 -4.56 -14.19
N ALA A 93 5.48 -4.27 -14.30
CA ALA A 93 4.97 -3.23 -15.20
C ALA A 93 5.50 -1.84 -14.85
N GLN A 94 5.68 -1.53 -13.56
CA GLN A 94 6.28 -0.27 -13.10
C GLN A 94 7.79 -0.15 -13.37
N GLN A 95 8.48 -1.27 -13.58
CA GLN A 95 9.92 -1.31 -13.89
C GLN A 95 10.22 -1.27 -15.39
N GLN A 96 9.19 -1.36 -16.24
CA GLN A 96 9.36 -1.23 -17.68
C GLN A 96 9.50 0.27 -18.05
N PRO A 97 10.53 0.65 -18.83
CA PRO A 97 10.75 2.04 -19.24
C PRO A 97 9.66 2.62 -20.13
#